data_AF-A0A552KJI5-F1
#
_entry.id   AF-A0A552KJI5-F1
#
_cell.length_a   1.000
_cell.length_b   1.000
_cell.length_c   1.000
_cell.angle_alpha   90.00
_cell.angle_beta   90.00
_cell.angle_gamma   90.00
#
_symmetry.space_group_name_H-M   'P 1'
#
loop_
_entity.id
_entity.type
_entity.pdbx_description
1 polymer ?
#
loop_
_entity_poly.entity_id
_entity_poly.type
_entity_poly.pdbx_seq_one_letter_code
_entity_poly.pdbx_strand_id
1 'polypeptide(L)'
;MADYNQAIKIKPDFADAYNNRGIAKKNLGDKQGAIADYNQAIKIKPDYAHAYRNRGFAKKNLGDYQGAIADYNQAAQLYSQQGNMEEYRKALDRIKNLEKGFWGRLFS
;
A
#
# COMPACT_ATOMS: atom_id res chain seq x y z
N MET A 1 -34.53 -14.39 21.42
CA MET A 1 -34.31 -14.85 20.03
C MET A 1 -33.57 -13.72 19.32
N ALA A 2 -32.26 -13.67 19.48
CA ALA A 2 -31.25 -14.36 18.66
C ALA A 2 -30.74 -13.42 17.56
N ASP A 3 -29.62 -12.77 17.89
CA ASP A 3 -28.55 -12.19 17.07
C ASP A 3 -28.75 -12.06 15.54
N TYR A 4 -29.47 -11.03 15.12
CA TYR A 4 -29.39 -10.52 13.73
C TYR A 4 -28.25 -9.52 13.51
N ASN A 5 -27.37 -9.31 14.50
CA ASN A 5 -26.23 -8.39 14.42
C ASN A 5 -24.94 -9.02 13.86
N GLN A 6 -24.94 -10.31 13.51
CA GLN A 6 -23.77 -10.97 12.91
C GLN A 6 -23.86 -11.21 11.40
N ALA A 7 -24.99 -10.93 10.74
CA ALA A 7 -25.19 -11.29 9.33
C ALA A 7 -24.78 -10.22 8.29
N ILE A 8 -24.26 -9.06 8.68
CA ILE A 8 -23.96 -7.94 7.75
C ILE A 8 -22.46 -7.80 7.40
N LYS A 9 -21.62 -8.81 7.62
CA LYS A 9 -20.15 -8.69 7.43
C LYS A 9 -19.49 -9.70 6.49
N ILE A 10 -20.22 -10.20 5.50
CA ILE A 10 -19.62 -10.90 4.34
C ILE A 10 -20.08 -10.23 3.04
N LYS A 11 -19.88 -8.93 2.94
CA LYS A 11 -19.54 -8.35 1.64
C LYS A 11 -18.03 -8.14 1.67
N PRO A 12 -17.25 -8.82 0.81
CA PRO A 12 -15.90 -8.38 0.54
C PRO A 12 -16.01 -6.92 0.10
N ASP A 13 -15.39 -6.00 0.84
CA ASP A 13 -15.10 -4.69 0.26
C ASP A 13 -14.23 -4.99 -0.96
N PHE A 14 -14.71 -4.64 -2.16
CA PHE A 14 -14.00 -4.93 -3.39
C PHE A 14 -12.56 -4.38 -3.33
N ALA A 15 -12.34 -3.26 -2.61
CA ALA A 15 -11.00 -2.75 -2.40
C ALA A 15 -10.09 -3.73 -1.63
N ASP A 16 -10.60 -4.37 -0.58
CA ASP A 16 -9.88 -5.42 0.17
C ASP A 16 -9.59 -6.64 -0.70
N ALA A 17 -10.54 -7.06 -1.53
CA ALA A 17 -10.36 -8.18 -2.46
C ALA A 17 -9.23 -7.91 -3.47
N TYR A 18 -9.23 -6.73 -4.10
CA TYR A 18 -8.15 -6.32 -4.99
C TYR A 18 -6.82 -6.19 -4.25
N ASN A 19 -6.79 -5.58 -3.07
CA ASN A 19 -5.55 -5.46 -2.28
C ASN A 19 -4.97 -6.85 -1.92
N ASN A 20 -5.80 -7.78 -1.45
CA ASN A 20 -5.37 -9.13 -1.10
C ASN A 20 -4.87 -9.92 -2.33
N ARG A 21 -5.53 -9.78 -3.47
CA ARG A 21 -5.05 -10.38 -4.73
C ARG A 21 -3.72 -9.77 -5.17
N GLY A 22 -3.54 -8.46 -5.00
CA GLY A 22 -2.26 -7.79 -5.24
C GLY A 22 -1.15 -8.33 -4.35
N ILE A 23 -1.44 -8.58 -3.06
CA ILE A 23 -0.47 -9.19 -2.13
C ILE A 23 -0.07 -10.58 -2.62
N ALA A 24 -1.04 -11.40 -3.02
CA ALA A 24 -0.78 -12.74 -3.54
C ALA A 24 0.10 -12.71 -4.80
N LYS A 25 -0.24 -11.88 -5.80
CA LYS A 25 0.56 -11.72 -7.03
C LYS A 25 1.99 -11.25 -6.74
N LYS A 26 2.14 -10.27 -5.85
CA LYS A 26 3.47 -9.78 -5.41
C LYS A 26 4.28 -10.90 -4.75
N ASN A 27 3.66 -11.74 -3.92
CA ASN A 27 4.33 -12.89 -3.31
C ASN A 27 4.71 -13.96 -4.36
N LEU A 28 3.94 -14.09 -5.45
CA LEU A 28 4.25 -14.94 -6.60
C LEU A 28 5.26 -14.30 -7.58
N GLY A 29 5.77 -13.10 -7.29
CA GLY A 29 6.73 -12.39 -8.13
C GLY A 29 6.12 -11.50 -9.21
N ASP A 30 4.82 -11.58 -9.46
CA ASP A 30 4.08 -10.72 -10.39
C ASP A 30 3.82 -9.33 -9.77
N LYS A 31 4.86 -8.50 -9.75
CA LYS A 31 4.83 -7.15 -9.16
C LYS A 31 3.99 -6.19 -10.01
N GLN A 32 4.01 -6.31 -11.34
CA GLN A 32 3.22 -5.47 -12.24
C GLN A 32 1.73 -5.76 -12.07
N GLY A 33 1.32 -7.03 -12.06
CA GLY A 33 -0.06 -7.42 -11.80
C GLY A 33 -0.52 -7.06 -10.39
N ALA A 34 0.38 -7.09 -9.40
CA ALA A 34 0.09 -6.57 -8.07
C ALA A 34 -0.19 -5.06 -8.08
N ILE A 35 0.62 -4.26 -8.78
CA ILE A 35 0.38 -2.81 -8.93
C ILE A 35 -0.98 -2.54 -9.57
N ALA A 36 -1.37 -3.29 -10.60
CA ALA A 36 -2.67 -3.15 -11.24
C ALA A 36 -3.83 -3.41 -10.24
N ASP A 37 -3.68 -4.41 -9.38
CA ASP A 37 -4.67 -4.71 -8.35
C ASP A 37 -4.72 -3.64 -7.24
N TYR A 38 -3.57 -3.18 -6.76
CA TYR A 38 -3.54 -2.07 -5.80
C TYR A 38 -4.13 -0.78 -6.38
N ASN A 39 -3.91 -0.50 -7.67
CA ASN A 39 -4.54 0.63 -8.36
C ASN A 39 -6.06 0.52 -8.31
N GLN A 40 -6.61 -0.68 -8.52
CA GLN A 40 -8.05 -0.87 -8.48
C GLN A 40 -8.59 -0.75 -7.06
N ALA A 41 -7.88 -1.26 -6.05
CA ALA A 41 -8.23 -1.05 -4.65
C ALA A 41 -8.28 0.44 -4.28
N ILE A 42 -7.28 1.22 -4.73
CA ILE A 42 -7.20 2.67 -4.50
C ILE A 42 -8.33 3.42 -5.22
N LYS A 43 -8.69 3.01 -6.45
CA LYS A 43 -9.82 3.63 -7.19
C LYS A 43 -11.15 3.43 -6.45
N ILE A 44 -11.35 2.27 -5.85
CA ILE A 44 -12.57 1.95 -5.09
C ILE A 44 -12.55 2.66 -3.73
N LYS A 45 -11.39 2.69 -3.09
CA LYS A 45 -11.20 3.25 -1.75
C LYS A 45 -9.96 4.17 -1.72
N PRO A 46 -10.13 5.47 -2.03
CA PRO A 46 -9.01 6.42 -2.11
C PRO A 46 -8.31 6.68 -0.77
N ASP A 47 -8.95 6.38 0.35
CA ASP A 47 -8.38 6.48 1.70
C ASP A 47 -7.72 5.17 2.17
N TYR A 48 -7.51 4.19 1.27
CA TYR A 48 -6.94 2.89 1.62
C TYR A 48 -5.42 2.92 1.77
N ALA A 49 -4.94 3.40 2.92
CA ALA A 49 -3.51 3.55 3.24
C ALA A 49 -2.66 2.29 2.95
N HIS A 50 -3.18 1.10 3.27
CA HIS A 50 -2.48 -0.16 3.02
C HIS A 50 -2.26 -0.45 1.54
N ALA A 51 -3.22 -0.11 0.66
CA ALA A 51 -3.08 -0.31 -0.77
C ALA A 51 -1.98 0.59 -1.37
N TYR A 52 -1.90 1.85 -0.93
CA TYR A 52 -0.79 2.75 -1.29
C TYR A 52 0.55 2.20 -0.81
N ARG A 53 0.67 1.81 0.46
CA ARG A 53 1.88 1.19 1.01
C ARG A 53 2.32 -0.03 0.19
N ASN A 54 1.39 -0.92 -0.13
CA ASN A 54 1.69 -2.14 -0.87
C ASN A 54 2.11 -1.86 -2.32
N ARG A 55 1.47 -0.87 -2.98
CA ARG A 55 1.86 -0.39 -4.30
C ARG A 55 3.27 0.21 -4.30
N GLY A 56 3.58 1.04 -3.29
CA GLY A 56 4.91 1.62 -3.12
C GLY A 56 6.00 0.55 -2.94
N PHE A 57 5.70 -0.52 -2.20
CA PHE A 57 6.61 -1.65 -2.07
C PHE A 57 6.83 -2.40 -3.39
N ALA A 58 5.76 -2.63 -4.17
CA ALA A 58 5.88 -3.28 -5.47
C ALA A 58 6.69 -2.43 -6.47
N LYS A 59 6.44 -1.12 -6.53
CA LYS A 59 7.19 -0.16 -7.35
C LYS A 59 8.67 -0.11 -6.97
N LYS A 60 8.98 -0.07 -5.67
CA LYS A 60 10.37 -0.17 -5.17
C LYS A 60 11.08 -1.40 -5.72
N ASN A 61 10.42 -2.56 -5.66
CA ASN A 61 11.00 -3.82 -6.12
C ASN A 61 11.15 -3.90 -7.65
N LEU A 62 10.54 -2.99 -8.39
CA LEU A 62 10.70 -2.81 -9.83
C LEU A 62 11.69 -1.68 -10.18
N GLY A 63 12.29 -1.02 -9.17
CA GLY A 63 13.24 0.09 -9.37
C GLY A 63 12.58 1.46 -9.54
N ASP A 64 11.25 1.55 -9.52
CA ASP A 64 10.53 2.83 -9.53
C ASP A 64 10.55 3.47 -8.13
N TYR A 65 11.68 4.06 -7.78
CA TYR A 65 11.89 4.66 -6.46
C TYR A 65 11.08 5.93 -6.27
N GLN A 66 10.94 6.75 -7.31
CA GLN A 66 10.13 7.98 -7.24
C GLN A 66 8.65 7.66 -7.02
N GLY A 67 8.10 6.71 -7.79
CA GLY A 67 6.73 6.25 -7.60
C GLY A 67 6.50 5.55 -6.27
N ALA A 68 7.51 4.85 -5.74
CA ALA A 68 7.45 4.27 -4.40
C ALA A 68 7.40 5.33 -3.30
N ILE A 69 8.23 6.37 -3.38
CA ILE A 69 8.24 7.50 -2.43
C ILE A 69 6.88 8.22 -2.46
N ALA A 70 6.33 8.49 -3.65
CA ALA A 70 5.02 9.11 -3.79
C ALA A 70 3.92 8.28 -3.09
N ASP A 71 3.91 6.97 -3.30
CA ASP A 71 2.95 6.07 -2.66
C ASP A 71 3.11 5.99 -1.14
N TYR A 72 4.35 5.96 -0.63
CA TYR A 72 4.59 5.97 0.81
C TYR A 72 4.21 7.30 1.46
N ASN A 73 4.40 8.43 0.77
CA ASN A 73 3.94 9.73 1.25
C ASN A 73 2.42 9.76 1.40
N GLN A 74 1.69 9.29 0.38
CA GLN A 74 0.24 9.20 0.45
C GLN A 74 -0.21 8.25 1.58
N ALA A 75 0.44 7.10 1.73
CA ALA A 75 0.14 6.18 2.82
C ALA A 75 0.39 6.82 4.20
N ALA A 76 1.48 7.58 4.36
CA ALA A 76 1.79 8.28 5.60
C ALA A 76 0.70 9.31 5.95
N GLN A 77 0.29 10.15 5.00
CA GLN A 77 -0.79 11.12 5.22
C GLN A 77 -2.08 10.44 5.69
N LEU A 78 -2.48 9.36 5.03
CA LEU A 78 -3.69 8.60 5.39
C LEU A 78 -3.55 7.92 6.77
N TYR A 79 -2.40 7.32 7.08
CA TYR A 79 -2.17 6.72 8.40
C TYR A 79 -2.23 7.77 9.52
N SER A 80 -1.69 8.97 9.28
CA SER A 80 -1.79 10.07 10.25
C SER A 80 -3.25 10.50 10.46
N GLN A 81 -4.04 10.62 9.39
CA GLN A 81 -5.48 10.92 9.47
C GLN A 81 -6.27 9.83 10.19
N GLN A 82 -5.87 8.57 10.04
CA GLN A 82 -6.47 7.41 10.69
C GLN A 82 -6.00 7.21 12.14
N GLY A 83 -5.10 8.05 12.65
CA GLY A 83 -4.50 7.91 13.99
C GLY A 83 -3.50 6.75 14.11
N ASN A 84 -3.14 6.09 13.01
CA ASN A 84 -2.17 5.00 12.99
C ASN A 84 -0.74 5.53 12.94
N MET A 85 -0.28 6.07 14.07
CA MET A 85 1.03 6.71 14.19
C MET A 85 2.21 5.73 14.02
N GLU A 86 2.00 4.44 14.27
CA GLU A 86 3.01 3.41 14.07
C GLU A 86 3.29 3.20 12.57
N GLU A 87 2.26 2.96 11.76
CA GLU A 87 2.43 2.79 10.32
C GLU A 87 2.85 4.09 9.62
N TYR A 88 2.41 5.25 10.14
CA TYR A 88 2.93 6.55 9.72
C TYR A 88 4.47 6.63 9.85
N ARG A 89 5.01 6.31 11.03
CA ARG A 89 6.46 6.32 11.26
C ARG A 89 7.20 5.32 10.36
N LYS A 90 6.64 4.12 10.18
CA LYS A 90 7.21 3.11 9.27
C LYS A 90 7.21 3.59 7.81
N ALA A 91 6.20 4.34 7.38
CA ALA A 91 6.15 4.92 6.04
C ALA A 91 7.26 5.97 5.85
N LEU A 92 7.47 6.86 6.83
CA LEU A 92 8.55 7.84 6.79
C LEU A 92 9.94 7.20 6.76
N ASP A 93 10.16 6.13 7.53
CA ASP A 93 11.43 5.41 7.49
C ASP A 93 11.71 4.78 6.12
N ARG A 94 10.68 4.21 5.49
CA ARG A 94 10.78 3.70 4.11
C ARG A 94 11.16 4.79 3.12
N ILE A 95 10.55 5.98 3.22
CA ILE A 95 10.89 7.14 2.37
C ILE A 95 12.36 7.53 2.55
N LYS A 96 12.78 7.75 3.80
CA LYS A 96 14.15 8.13 4.14
C LYS A 96 15.19 7.12 3.62
N ASN A 97 14.90 5.82 3.75
CA ASN A 97 15.78 4.77 3.28
C ASN A 97 15.88 4.74 1.74
N LEU A 98 14.79 5.03 1.03
CA LEU A 98 14.81 5.14 -0.43
C LEU A 98 15.58 6.36 -0.91
N GLU A 99 15.40 7.51 -0.29
CA GLU A 99 16.13 8.73 -0.65
C GLU A 99 17.63 8.54 -0.46
N LYS A 100 18.04 8.02 0.71
CA LYS A 100 19.45 7.71 0.99
C LYS A 100 20.04 6.72 -0.02
N GLY A 101 19.33 5.61 -0.27
CA GLY A 101 19.81 4.57 -1.19
C GLY A 101 19.77 4.98 -2.66
N PHE A 102 18.92 5.94 -3.03
CA PHE A 102 18.84 6.48 -4.39
C PHE A 102 20.01 7.44 -4.66
N TRP A 103 20.18 8.45 -3.81
CA TRP A 103 21.28 9.41 -3.95
C TRP A 103 22.64 8.77 -3.71
N GLY A 104 22.74 7.84 -2.76
CA GLY A 104 23.97 7.08 -2.54
C GLY A 104 24.41 6.24 -3.75
N ARG A 105 23.50 5.85 -4.66
CA ARG A 105 23.83 5.15 -5.91
C ARG A 105 24.10 6.08 -7.09
N LEU A 106 23.57 7.30 -7.05
CA LEU A 106 23.80 8.30 -8.10
C LEU A 106 25.16 8.99 -7.97
N PHE A 107 25.72 9.04 -6.76
CA PHE A 107 26.98 9.73 -6.45
C PHE A 107 28.11 8.79 -6.00
N SER A 108 27.95 7.47 -6.16
CA SER A 108 28.99 6.43 -5.93
C SER A 108 29.59 5.94 -7.23
#